data_AF-A0A1B9LWJ1-F1
#
_entry.id   AF-A0A1B9LWJ1-F1
#
_cell.length_a   1.000
_cell.length_b   1.000
_cell.length_c   1.000
_cell.angle_alpha   90.00
_cell.angle_beta   90.00
_cell.angle_gamma   90.00
#
_symmetry.space_group_name_H-M   'P 1'
#
loop_
_entity.id
_entity.type
_entity.pdbx_description
1 polymer ?
#
loop_
_entity_poly.entity_id
_entity_poly.type
_entity_poly.pdbx_seq_one_letter_code
_entity_poly.pdbx_strand_id
1 'polypeptide(L)'
;MIDHPDSGISGVACACCQFVVFENAEDAIFEICPVCNWQTDTLDKNGYSKLNKSYLTDYKNNIVTKELIEQYSDVFIRRYSPTSLKLKQV
;
A
#
# COMPACT_ATOMS: atom_id res chain seq x y z
N MET A 1 12.82 3.62 1.11
CA MET A 1 12.30 2.63 2.09
C MET A 1 12.49 3.26 3.45
N ILE A 2 11.45 3.31 4.28
CA ILE A 2 11.44 4.11 5.52
C ILE A 2 12.46 3.52 6.51
N ASP A 3 13.43 4.32 6.98
CA ASP A 3 14.53 3.89 7.86
C ASP A 3 14.42 4.38 9.33
N HIS A 4 13.32 5.07 9.65
CA HIS A 4 13.03 5.66 10.96
C HIS A 4 12.26 4.72 11.90
N PRO A 5 12.26 4.96 13.23
CA PRO A 5 11.45 4.19 14.18
C PRO A 5 9.93 4.40 14.00
N ASP A 6 9.17 3.32 14.24
CA ASP A 6 7.71 3.21 14.09
C ASP A 6 6.89 4.36 14.65
N SER A 7 7.30 4.90 15.80
CA SER A 7 6.57 5.96 16.51
C SER A 7 6.56 7.32 15.80
N GLY A 8 7.41 7.52 14.79
CA GLY A 8 7.53 8.77 14.03
C GLY A 8 7.01 8.70 12.60
N ILE A 9 6.45 7.56 12.18
CA ILE A 9 6.19 7.35 10.75
C ILE A 9 4.81 7.87 10.33
N SER A 10 4.84 9.01 9.67
CA SER A 10 3.73 9.61 8.92
C SER A 10 3.97 9.42 7.41
N GLY A 11 3.75 8.19 6.92
CA GLY A 11 4.01 7.84 5.52
C GLY A 11 2.75 7.68 4.67
N VAL A 12 2.94 7.39 3.38
CA VAL A 12 1.86 7.07 2.45
C VAL A 12 1.62 5.57 2.40
N ALA A 13 0.34 5.20 2.52
CA ALA A 13 -0.11 3.81 2.41
C ALA A 13 -0.22 3.38 0.95
N CYS A 14 0.24 2.17 0.64
CA CYS A 14 0.04 1.59 -0.68
C CYS A 14 -1.46 1.39 -0.98
N ALA A 15 -1.92 1.87 -2.14
CA ALA A 15 -3.32 1.76 -2.55
C ALA A 15 -3.84 0.31 -2.62
N CYS A 16 -2.94 -0.66 -2.86
CA CYS A 16 -3.26 -2.09 -2.89
C CYS A 16 -3.37 -2.70 -1.49
N CYS A 17 -2.26 -2.81 -0.77
CA CYS A 17 -2.20 -3.56 0.49
C CYS A 17 -2.48 -2.74 1.76
N GLN A 18 -2.50 -1.40 1.66
CA GLN A 18 -2.69 -0.44 2.76
C GLN A 18 -1.55 -0.40 3.79
N PHE A 19 -0.43 -1.07 3.55
CA PHE A 19 0.77 -0.87 4.36
C PHE A 19 1.38 0.50 4.08
N VAL A 20 1.82 1.18 5.14
CA VAL A 20 2.59 2.43 5.05
C VAL A 20 4.03 2.08 4.69
N VAL A 21 4.42 2.34 3.45
CA VAL A 21 5.72 1.88 2.88
C VAL A 21 6.52 3.00 2.21
N PHE A 22 5.91 4.17 2.01
CA PHE A 22 6.53 5.35 1.40
C PHE A 22 6.55 6.51 2.41
N GLU A 23 7.54 7.39 2.31
CA GLU A 23 7.70 8.53 3.22
C GLU A 23 6.69 9.65 2.92
N ASN A 24 6.50 9.95 1.64
CA ASN A 24 5.57 10.97 1.17
C ASN A 24 4.96 10.57 -0.18
N ALA A 25 4.03 11.38 -0.68
CA ALA A 25 3.31 11.07 -1.91
C ALA A 25 4.18 11.20 -3.16
N GLU A 26 5.16 12.12 -3.17
CA GLU A 26 6.04 12.33 -4.31
C GLU A 26 6.96 11.12 -4.51
N ASP A 27 7.54 10.61 -3.42
CA ASP A 27 8.32 9.38 -3.41
C ASP A 27 7.49 8.14 -3.67
N ALA A 28 6.18 8.18 -3.47
CA ALA A 28 5.33 7.03 -3.73
C ALA A 28 5.04 6.88 -5.22
N ILE A 29 5.02 7.95 -6.01
CA ILE A 29 4.59 7.90 -7.41
C ILE A 29 5.67 7.19 -8.25
N PHE A 30 5.22 6.26 -9.08
CA PHE A 30 6.01 5.34 -9.91
C PHE A 30 6.84 4.30 -9.13
N GLU A 31 6.75 4.25 -7.81
CA GLU A 31 7.44 3.25 -7.00
C GLU A 31 6.66 1.93 -6.90
N ILE A 32 7.41 0.83 -6.76
CA ILE A 32 6.85 -0.51 -6.56
C ILE A 32 6.72 -0.77 -5.06
N CYS A 33 5.51 -1.09 -4.61
CA CYS A 33 5.27 -1.45 -3.22
C CYS A 33 6.07 -2.71 -2.86
N PRO A 34 6.96 -2.66 -1.85
CA PRO A 34 7.81 -3.80 -1.48
C PRO A 34 7.04 -4.97 -0.86
N VAL A 35 5.78 -4.76 -0.49
CA VAL A 35 4.93 -5.80 0.11
C VAL A 35 4.16 -6.58 -0.94
N CYS A 36 3.42 -5.87 -1.79
CA CYS A 36 2.44 -6.48 -2.70
C CYS A 36 2.81 -6.36 -4.17
N ASN A 37 3.95 -5.74 -4.51
CA ASN A 37 4.45 -5.51 -5.87
C ASN A 37 3.52 -4.69 -6.77
N TRP A 38 2.53 -4.01 -6.18
CA TRP A 38 1.75 -3.01 -6.87
C TRP A 38 2.62 -1.79 -7.17
N GLN A 39 2.71 -1.37 -8.43
CA GLN A 39 3.32 -0.09 -8.74
C GLN A 39 2.31 1.00 -8.45
N THR A 40 2.70 1.96 -7.63
CA THR A 40 1.92 3.17 -7.41
C THR A 40 2.06 4.05 -8.65
N ASP A 41 1.26 3.80 -9.68
CA ASP A 41 1.22 4.61 -10.89
C ASP A 41 -0.04 5.47 -10.97
N THR A 42 -0.03 6.42 -11.89
CA THR A 42 -1.26 7.10 -12.30
C THR A 42 -2.09 6.10 -13.10
N LEU A 43 -3.10 5.54 -12.45
CA LEU A 43 -4.08 4.68 -13.11
C LEU A 43 -4.78 5.44 -14.22
N ASP A 44 -5.24 4.70 -15.24
CA ASP A 44 -6.13 5.30 -16.22
C ASP A 44 -7.50 5.67 -15.60
N LYS A 45 -8.35 6.31 -16.39
CA LYS A 45 -9.70 6.72 -15.97
C LYS A 45 -10.58 5.58 -15.45
N ASN A 46 -10.23 4.33 -15.75
CA ASN A 46 -10.97 3.13 -15.35
C ASN A 46 -10.27 2.39 -14.19
N GLY A 47 -9.17 2.92 -13.66
CA GLY A 47 -8.42 2.28 -12.57
C GLY A 47 -7.48 1.16 -13.02
N TYR A 48 -7.12 1.12 -14.31
CA TYR A 48 -6.17 0.15 -14.86
C TYR A 48 -4.73 0.64 -14.72
N SER A 49 -3.85 -0.21 -14.20
CA SER A 49 -2.40 0.00 -14.23
C SER A 49 -1.82 -0.63 -15.50
N LYS A 50 -1.11 0.18 -16.30
CA LYS A 50 -0.43 -0.31 -17.51
C LYS A 50 0.74 -1.23 -17.18
N LEU A 51 1.45 -0.97 -16.07
CA LEU A 51 2.62 -1.76 -15.73
C LEU A 51 2.23 -3.08 -15.06
N ASN A 52 1.31 -3.04 -14.08
CA ASN A 52 0.80 -4.25 -13.47
C ASN A 52 -0.12 -5.04 -14.42
N LYS A 53 -0.53 -4.44 -15.55
CA LYS A 53 -1.45 -5.01 -16.55
C LYS A 53 -2.76 -5.49 -15.94
N SER A 54 -3.24 -4.78 -14.92
CA SER A 54 -4.40 -5.19 -14.11
C SER A 54 -5.13 -3.97 -13.54
N TYR A 55 -6.42 -4.14 -13.28
CA TYR A 55 -7.17 -3.18 -12.46
C TYR A 55 -6.78 -3.36 -11.00
N LEU A 56 -6.73 -2.25 -10.24
CA LEU A 56 -6.39 -2.30 -8.81
C LEU A 56 -7.31 -3.27 -8.04
N THR A 57 -8.59 -3.34 -8.41
CA THR A 57 -9.58 -4.25 -7.79
C THR A 57 -9.26 -5.71 -8.05
N ASP A 58 -8.84 -6.06 -9.26
CA ASP A 58 -8.54 -7.43 -9.64
C ASP A 58 -7.23 -7.87 -9.01
N TYR A 59 -6.23 -6.99 -9.04
CA TYR A 59 -4.92 -7.21 -8.43
C TYR A 59 -5.05 -7.47 -6.92
N LYS A 60 -5.83 -6.64 -6.21
CA LYS A 60 -6.12 -6.83 -4.77
C LYS A 60 -6.71 -8.21 -4.44
N ASN A 61 -7.49 -8.77 -5.37
CA ASN A 61 -8.20 -10.03 -5.15
C ASN A 61 -7.43 -11.25 -5.63
N ASN A 62 -6.30 -11.06 -6.32
CA ASN A 62 -5.43 -12.12 -6.79
C ASN A 62 -4.83 -12.91 -5.62
N ILE A 63 -4.77 -14.24 -5.75
CA ILE A 63 -4.25 -15.14 -4.71
C ILE A 63 -2.78 -14.86 -4.38
N VAL A 64 -1.94 -14.64 -5.39
CA VAL A 64 -0.51 -14.35 -5.23
C VAL A 64 -0.32 -13.06 -4.45
N THR A 65 -1.16 -12.04 -4.72
CA THR A 65 -1.12 -10.77 -3.99
C THR A 65 -1.51 -10.95 -2.53
N LYS A 66 -2.48 -11.82 -2.23
CA LYS A 66 -2.88 -12.13 -0.84
C LYS A 66 -1.78 -12.88 -0.09
N GLU A 67 -1.16 -13.87 -0.72
CA GLU A 67 -0.05 -14.64 -0.15
C GLU A 67 1.15 -13.75 0.19
N LEU A 68 1.50 -12.82 -0.71
CA LEU A 68 2.54 -11.82 -0.45
C LEU A 68 2.19 -10.94 0.76
N ILE A 69 0.95 -10.43 0.81
CA ILE A 69 0.49 -9.58 1.93
C ILE A 69 0.55 -10.34 3.26
N GLU A 70 0.19 -11.63 3.28
CA GLU A 70 0.27 -12.47 4.46
C GLU A 70 1.72 -12.72 4.90
N GLN A 71 2.62 -13.04 3.97
CA GLN A 71 4.04 -13.25 4.27
C GLN A 71 4.68 -12.03 4.96
N TYR A 72 4.28 -10.82 4.57
CA TYR A 72 4.83 -9.58 5.10
C TYR A 72 4.01 -8.98 6.25
N SER A 73 2.92 -9.63 6.67
CA SER A 73 2.02 -9.11 7.70
C SER A 73 2.65 -9.00 9.09
N ASP A 74 3.63 -9.87 9.39
CA ASP A 74 4.40 -9.83 10.64
C ASP A 74 5.55 -8.81 10.60
N VAL A 75 5.98 -8.40 9.40
CA VAL A 75 7.11 -7.47 9.19
C VAL A 75 6.61 -6.03 9.09
N PHE A 76 5.54 -5.81 8.33
CA PHE A 76 4.93 -4.49 8.16
C PHE A 76 3.77 -4.35 9.16
N ILE A 77 4.08 -3.87 10.35
CA ILE A 77 3.11 -3.78 11.46
C ILE A 77 2.02 -2.71 11.22
N ARG A 78 2.17 -1.88 10.18
CA ARG A 78 1.40 -0.64 9.98
C ARG A 78 0.53 -0.72 8.73
N ARG A 79 -0.55 -1.50 8.83
CA ARG A 79 -1.62 -1.58 7.82
C ARG A 79 -2.75 -0.63 8.18
N TYR A 80 -3.10 0.28 7.27
CA TYR A 80 -4.31 1.07 7.43
C TYR A 80 -5.53 0.15 7.36
N SER A 81 -6.25 0.01 8.46
CA SER A 81 -7.58 -0.60 8.48
C SER A 81 -8.62 0.53 8.44
N PRO A 82 -9.54 0.55 7.46
CA PRO A 82 -10.65 1.51 7.44
C PRO A 82 -11.47 1.53 8.75
N THR A 83 -11.42 0.45 9.53
CA THR A 83 -12.14 0.32 10.80
C THR A 83 -11.52 1.12 11.96
N SER A 84 -10.30 1.67 11.81
CA SER A 84 -9.62 2.43 12.87
C SER A 84 -9.80 3.95 12.79
N LEU A 85 -10.56 4.45 11.81
CA LEU A 85 -10.90 5.88 11.67
C LEU A 85 -12.00 6.36 12.64
N LYS A 86 -12.25 5.65 13.75
CA LYS A 86 -12.89 6.27 14.93
C LYS A 86 -11.82 6.95 15.77
N LEU A 87 -11.32 8.07 15.25
CA LEU A 87 -10.67 9.09 16.08
C LEU A 87 -11.64 9.42 17.22
N LYS A 88 -11.22 9.15 18.45
CA LYS A 88 -11.82 9.75 19.63
C LYS A 88 -11.77 11.26 19.43
N GLN A 89 -12.94 11.88 19.27
CA GLN A 89 -13.08 13.31 19.51
C GLN A 89 -12.69 13.56 20.97
N VAL A 90 -11.70 14.42 21.16
CA VAL A 90 -11.42 15.06 22.46
C VAL A 90 -12.21 16.36 22.48
#